data_AF-A0A1W2LJQ1-F1
#
_entry.id   AF-A0A1W2LJQ1-F1
#
_cell.length_a   1.000
_cell.length_b   1.000
_cell.length_c   1.000
_cell.angle_alpha   90.00
_cell.angle_beta   90.00
_cell.angle_gamma   90.00
#
_symmetry.space_group_name_H-M   'P 1'
#
loop_
_entity.id
_entity.type
_entity.pdbx_description
1 polymer ?
#
loop_
_entity_poly.entity_id
_entity_poly.type
_entity_poly.pdbx_seq_one_letter_code
_entity_poly.pdbx_strand_id
1 'polypeptide(L)'
;MISRKTFLKSVAGAVAVTGLGGGMAAAAPPRRLRGGVAYDTGVLHAVGDPLSRVRWSKGQLEREINVIAGELRCPSITAFGTEIGRLAETTSTALRRGMEVYVQPRLYDHPQDQVLEHLAESARQAERLRHGDDVKFVAGCEHLLFTPGIVPGETYLERIANMGTIPPEEWPKIMDRLAGFLARAAEVARRNFSGRITYASIGGAEPVDWNLFDIVGIDYYPYFATDAEYTKDLAHYRKWNKPVVVLEFGSCTFTGAARAGGMGWDIVDYEQIPPRIKPGYVRNEREQADHLARLLRVFGTAGIRGAHVYTFIAPNLPHHPARPEYDYDMASYGLVKTLRERHEDENSPYRFERKQSFAALARHNRGQAGIFTEPAQETGQ
;
A
#
# COMPACT_ATOMS: atom_id res chain seq x y z
N MET A 1 -0.18 -13.03 -20.51
CA MET A 1 -0.91 -13.33 -19.25
C MET A 1 -0.27 -14.53 -18.57
N ILE A 2 0.69 -14.30 -17.66
CA ILE A 2 1.34 -15.39 -16.94
C ILE A 2 0.47 -15.73 -15.72
N SER A 3 -0.22 -16.87 -15.80
CA SER A 3 -0.96 -17.44 -14.68
C SER A 3 0.03 -17.91 -13.60
N ARG A 4 -0.35 -17.77 -12.32
CA ARG A 4 0.34 -18.26 -11.10
C ARG A 4 0.87 -19.71 -11.21
N LYS A 5 0.30 -20.53 -12.11
CA LYS A 5 0.78 -21.89 -12.42
C LYS A 5 2.14 -21.94 -13.14
N THR A 6 2.55 -20.89 -13.84
CA THR A 6 3.84 -20.82 -14.53
C THR A 6 4.97 -20.35 -13.60
N PHE A 7 4.65 -19.52 -12.59
CA PHE A 7 5.61 -19.03 -11.58
C PHE A 7 5.99 -20.10 -10.53
N LEU A 8 5.08 -21.00 -10.18
CA LEU A 8 5.30 -22.02 -9.14
C LEU A 8 6.08 -23.28 -9.60
N LYS A 9 6.45 -23.38 -10.88
CA LYS A 9 7.19 -24.55 -11.41
C LYS A 9 8.71 -24.39 -11.41
N SER A 10 9.24 -23.20 -11.13
CA SER A 10 10.68 -22.90 -11.18
C SER A 10 11.39 -22.94 -9.82
N VAL A 11 10.68 -23.20 -8.70
CA VAL A 11 11.28 -23.26 -7.36
C VAL A 11 10.83 -24.51 -6.63
N ALA A 12 11.52 -25.62 -6.87
CA ALA A 12 11.45 -26.81 -6.03
C ALA A 12 12.87 -27.38 -5.85
N GLY A 13 13.46 -27.13 -4.69
CA GLY A 13 14.81 -27.60 -4.33
C GLY A 13 15.05 -27.54 -2.82
N ALA A 14 14.62 -28.62 -2.16
CA ALA A 14 14.98 -29.16 -0.83
C ALA A 14 15.55 -28.25 0.27
N VAL A 15 14.85 -28.18 1.42
CA VAL A 15 15.46 -28.31 2.77
C VAL A 15 14.45 -28.99 3.72
N ALA A 16 14.84 -30.10 4.31
CA ALA A 16 14.16 -30.72 5.44
C ALA A 16 14.81 -30.24 6.74
N VAL A 17 14.02 -29.74 7.70
CA VAL A 17 14.47 -29.54 9.09
C VAL A 17 13.39 -30.06 10.03
N THR A 18 13.77 -31.03 10.84
CA THR A 18 13.07 -31.54 12.01
C THR A 18 13.23 -30.56 13.18
N GLY A 19 12.13 -30.21 13.84
CA GLY A 19 12.13 -29.38 15.05
C GLY A 19 11.05 -29.83 16.02
N LEU A 20 11.51 -30.27 17.21
CA LEU A 20 10.73 -30.81 18.32
C LEU A 20 10.00 -29.71 19.12
N GLY A 21 9.01 -30.17 19.89
CA GLY A 21 8.01 -29.37 20.60
C GLY A 21 8.53 -28.33 21.59
N GLY A 22 7.78 -27.23 21.68
CA GLY A 22 7.83 -26.25 22.76
C GLY A 22 6.40 -25.86 23.12
N GLY A 23 6.03 -26.02 24.39
CA GLY A 23 4.66 -25.88 24.89
C GLY A 23 4.06 -24.48 24.67
N MET A 24 2.81 -24.44 24.23
CA MET A 24 2.05 -23.20 24.07
C MET A 24 1.51 -22.74 25.43
N ALA A 25 2.03 -21.62 25.93
CA ALA A 25 1.32 -20.82 26.91
C ALA A 25 -0.01 -20.33 26.30
N ALA A 26 -1.10 -20.40 27.08
CA ALA A 26 -2.44 -20.04 26.63
C ALA A 26 -2.47 -18.60 26.10
N ALA A 27 -2.75 -18.44 24.80
CA ALA A 27 -2.81 -17.15 24.13
C ALA A 27 -4.03 -16.35 24.60
N ALA A 28 -3.82 -15.08 24.94
CA ALA A 28 -4.90 -14.11 25.15
C ALA A 28 -5.85 -14.11 23.93
N PRO A 29 -7.17 -13.87 24.11
CA PRO A 29 -8.12 -13.89 23.01
C PRO A 29 -7.67 -12.91 21.92
N PRO A 30 -7.75 -13.29 20.63
CA PRO A 30 -7.20 -12.50 19.55
C PRO A 30 -7.87 -11.12 19.52
N ARG A 31 -7.06 -10.06 19.66
CA ARG A 31 -7.53 -8.68 19.54
C ARG A 31 -8.10 -8.49 18.13
N ARG A 32 -9.36 -8.06 18.04
CA ARG A 32 -10.01 -7.72 16.79
C ARG A 32 -9.17 -6.74 15.96
N LEU A 33 -8.87 -7.08 14.72
CA LEU A 33 -8.12 -6.22 13.79
C LEU A 33 -8.98 -5.01 13.41
N ARG A 34 -8.49 -3.80 13.73
CA ARG A 34 -8.97 -2.55 13.12
C ARG A 34 -8.05 -2.22 11.95
N GLY A 35 -8.61 -1.87 10.80
CA GLY A 35 -7.87 -1.46 9.62
C GLY A 35 -7.29 -0.05 9.79
N GLY A 36 -6.04 0.11 9.40
CA GLY A 36 -5.41 1.40 9.15
C GLY A 36 -5.61 1.86 7.71
N VAL A 37 -4.90 2.90 7.32
CA VAL A 37 -4.92 3.45 5.95
C VAL A 37 -3.52 3.82 5.50
N ALA A 38 -3.19 3.62 4.23
CA ALA A 38 -2.04 4.25 3.63
C ALA A 38 -2.40 5.70 3.29
N TYR A 39 -1.54 6.64 3.62
CA TYR A 39 -1.76 8.07 3.42
C TYR A 39 -0.66 8.63 2.53
N ASP A 40 -1.07 9.00 1.31
CA ASP A 40 -0.20 9.64 0.33
C ASP A 40 0.16 11.05 0.79
N THR A 41 1.46 11.32 0.92
CA THR A 41 2.01 12.64 1.21
C THR A 41 2.48 13.38 -0.05
N GLY A 42 2.47 12.69 -1.20
CA GLY A 42 3.01 13.14 -2.48
C GLY A 42 4.17 12.23 -2.91
N VAL A 43 3.95 11.44 -3.95
CA VAL A 43 4.97 10.61 -4.61
C VAL A 43 5.34 11.25 -5.96
N LEU A 44 6.64 11.37 -6.22
CA LEU A 44 7.18 11.68 -7.53
C LEU A 44 7.29 10.37 -8.32
N HIS A 45 6.38 10.13 -9.25
CA HIS A 45 6.32 8.87 -10.01
C HIS A 45 7.35 8.81 -11.15
N ALA A 46 7.65 9.96 -11.77
CA ALA A 46 8.67 10.10 -12.79
C ALA A 46 9.37 11.46 -12.68
N VAL A 47 10.59 11.55 -13.21
CA VAL A 47 11.33 12.81 -13.26
C VAL A 47 10.60 13.81 -14.15
N GLY A 48 10.33 15.00 -13.63
CA GLY A 48 9.61 16.06 -14.34
C GLY A 48 8.10 16.05 -14.12
N ASP A 49 7.55 14.97 -13.54
CA ASP A 49 6.15 14.93 -13.16
C ASP A 49 5.89 15.74 -11.88
N PRO A 50 4.65 16.23 -11.71
CA PRO A 50 4.20 16.73 -10.42
C PRO A 50 4.11 15.58 -9.40
N LEU A 51 4.24 15.91 -8.12
CA LEU A 51 3.89 14.96 -7.05
C LEU A 51 2.42 14.56 -7.20
N SER A 52 2.09 13.31 -6.86
CA SER A 52 0.70 12.82 -6.77
C SER A 52 -0.22 13.70 -5.91
N ARG A 53 0.40 14.52 -5.05
CA ARG A 53 -0.22 15.61 -4.30
C ARG A 53 0.45 16.94 -4.60
N VAL A 54 0.02 17.60 -5.67
CA VAL A 54 0.45 18.96 -6.03
C VAL A 54 0.14 19.94 -4.91
N ARG A 55 -1.13 19.97 -4.48
CA ARG A 55 -1.58 20.79 -3.35
C ARG A 55 -1.25 20.13 -2.02
N TRP A 56 -0.57 20.89 -1.16
CA TRP A 56 -0.28 20.49 0.20
C TRP A 56 -0.42 21.69 1.14
N SER A 57 -1.13 21.50 2.25
CA SER A 57 -1.18 22.47 3.32
C SER A 57 -1.40 21.77 4.65
N LYS A 58 -0.82 22.32 5.72
CA LYS A 58 -1.01 21.83 7.08
C LYS A 58 -2.49 21.68 7.45
N GLY A 59 -3.31 22.69 7.14
CA GLY A 59 -4.74 22.66 7.44
C GLY A 59 -5.48 21.55 6.70
N GLN A 60 -5.07 21.21 5.47
CA GLN A 60 -5.63 20.08 4.75
C GLN A 60 -5.20 18.74 5.38
N LEU A 61 -3.91 18.58 5.64
CA LEU A 61 -3.36 17.40 6.31
C LEU A 61 -4.08 17.13 7.64
N GLU A 62 -4.24 18.14 8.48
CA GLU A 62 -4.90 18.01 9.79
C GLU A 62 -6.37 17.60 9.65
N ARG A 63 -7.12 18.17 8.68
CA ARG A 63 -8.50 17.75 8.41
C ARG A 63 -8.58 16.30 7.96
N GLU A 64 -7.73 15.88 7.04
CA GLU A 64 -7.72 14.51 6.51
C GLU A 64 -7.34 13.49 7.60
N ILE A 65 -6.30 13.76 8.39
CA ILE A 65 -5.90 12.91 9.53
C ILE A 65 -6.98 12.87 10.61
N ASN A 66 -7.70 13.96 10.87
CA ASN A 66 -8.81 13.98 11.81
C ASN A 66 -9.97 13.07 11.37
N VAL A 67 -10.28 13.04 10.07
CA VAL A 67 -11.29 12.11 9.50
C VAL A 67 -10.83 10.66 9.65
N ILE A 68 -9.55 10.38 9.35
CA ILE A 68 -8.97 9.03 9.49
C ILE A 68 -9.01 8.56 10.96
N ALA A 69 -8.58 9.39 11.89
CA ALA A 69 -8.54 9.04 13.31
C ALA A 69 -9.94 8.98 13.95
N GLY A 70 -10.83 9.91 13.58
CA GLY A 70 -12.14 10.08 14.20
C GLY A 70 -13.24 9.24 13.56
N GLU A 71 -13.48 9.46 12.27
CA GLU A 71 -14.60 8.83 11.55
C GLU A 71 -14.29 7.38 11.16
N LEU A 72 -13.11 7.15 10.58
CA LEU A 72 -12.64 5.81 10.22
C LEU A 72 -12.16 5.03 11.45
N ARG A 73 -11.80 5.71 12.55
CA ARG A 73 -11.25 5.10 13.78
C ARG A 73 -10.04 4.21 13.52
N CYS A 74 -9.23 4.59 12.53
CA CYS A 74 -8.01 3.87 12.20
C CYS A 74 -7.03 3.96 13.37
N PRO A 75 -6.41 2.84 13.79
CA PRO A 75 -5.40 2.86 14.85
C PRO A 75 -4.02 3.27 14.34
N SER A 76 -3.80 3.23 13.02
CA SER A 76 -2.50 3.41 12.41
C SER A 76 -2.60 3.92 10.98
N ILE A 77 -1.52 4.53 10.50
CA ILE A 77 -1.32 4.85 9.09
C ILE A 77 0.01 4.32 8.56
N THR A 78 0.09 4.08 7.26
CA THR A 78 1.36 4.08 6.52
C THR A 78 1.48 5.43 5.82
N ALA A 79 2.34 6.32 6.31
CA ALA A 79 2.61 7.60 5.66
C ALA A 79 3.68 7.38 4.59
N PHE A 80 3.34 7.62 3.33
CA PHE A 80 4.25 7.36 2.21
C PHE A 80 4.40 8.57 1.29
N GLY A 81 5.55 8.71 0.65
CA GLY A 81 5.84 9.81 -0.27
C GLY A 81 7.32 10.09 -0.47
N THR A 82 7.61 11.05 -1.34
CA THR A 82 8.96 11.45 -1.73
C THR A 82 9.52 12.55 -0.84
N GLU A 83 8.70 13.53 -0.46
CA GLU A 83 9.14 14.67 0.32
C GLU A 83 9.26 14.33 1.81
N ILE A 84 10.51 14.29 2.32
CA ILE A 84 10.81 13.96 3.73
C ILE A 84 10.08 14.91 4.70
N GLY A 85 9.99 16.20 4.34
CA GLY A 85 9.27 17.19 5.15
C GLY A 85 7.78 16.86 5.31
N ARG A 86 7.12 16.40 4.24
CA ARG A 86 5.70 16.02 4.28
C ARG A 86 5.47 14.72 5.05
N LEU A 87 6.41 13.77 4.95
CA LEU A 87 6.42 12.57 5.79
C LEU A 87 6.52 12.93 7.27
N ALA A 88 7.45 13.82 7.64
CA ALA A 88 7.63 14.26 9.03
C ALA A 88 6.39 15.01 9.57
N GLU A 89 5.81 15.91 8.77
CA GLU A 89 4.60 16.65 9.14
C GLU A 89 3.40 15.71 9.34
N THR A 90 3.23 14.75 8.43
CA THR A 90 2.18 13.72 8.51
C THR A 90 2.35 12.84 9.74
N THR A 91 3.58 12.38 9.99
CA THR A 91 3.94 11.56 11.15
C THR A 91 3.59 12.29 12.45
N SER A 92 4.08 13.52 12.61
CA SER A 92 3.79 14.33 13.80
C SER A 92 2.28 14.56 14.00
N THR A 93 1.54 14.78 12.91
CA THR A 93 0.09 15.02 12.96
C THR A 93 -0.69 13.77 13.36
N ALA A 94 -0.32 12.59 12.85
CA ALA A 94 -0.93 11.32 13.21
C ALA A 94 -0.62 10.92 14.66
N LEU A 95 0.62 11.12 15.13
CA LEU A 95 1.02 10.86 16.51
C LEU A 95 0.21 11.70 17.52
N ARG A 96 -0.05 12.98 17.23
CA ARG A 96 -0.93 13.83 18.06
C ARG A 96 -2.37 13.31 18.17
N ARG A 97 -2.81 12.44 17.26
CA ARG A 97 -4.11 11.76 17.30
C ARG A 97 -4.04 10.37 17.93
N GLY A 98 -2.90 9.97 18.48
CA GLY A 98 -2.68 8.69 19.14
C GLY A 98 -2.60 7.50 18.17
N MET A 99 -2.25 7.74 16.91
CA MET A 99 -2.11 6.70 15.90
C MET A 99 -0.69 6.15 15.86
N GLU A 100 -0.52 4.87 15.56
CA GLU A 100 0.80 4.33 15.16
C GLU A 100 1.12 4.73 13.71
N VAL A 101 2.39 5.03 13.41
CA VAL A 101 2.81 5.46 12.07
C VAL A 101 3.87 4.53 11.51
N TYR A 102 3.66 4.05 10.28
CA TYR A 102 4.65 3.39 9.46
C TYR A 102 5.16 4.42 8.45
N VAL A 103 6.40 4.90 8.62
CA VAL A 103 7.00 5.92 7.75
C VAL A 103 7.66 5.21 6.57
N GLN A 104 7.17 5.44 5.37
CA GLN A 104 7.62 4.77 4.14
C GLN A 104 8.08 5.79 3.09
N PRO A 105 9.36 6.20 3.10
CA PRO A 105 9.91 7.02 2.04
C PRO A 105 9.89 6.29 0.68
N ARG A 106 9.60 7.04 -0.39
CA ARG A 106 9.57 6.55 -1.78
C ARG A 106 10.34 7.50 -2.69
N LEU A 107 11.40 6.98 -3.32
CA LEU A 107 12.16 7.69 -4.34
C LEU A 107 12.29 6.79 -5.56
N TYR A 108 11.40 6.98 -6.54
CA TYR A 108 11.31 6.12 -7.72
C TYR A 108 12.36 6.53 -8.74
N ASP A 109 12.92 5.58 -9.49
CA ASP A 109 13.75 5.86 -10.67
C ASP A 109 15.01 6.71 -10.41
N HIS A 110 15.48 6.74 -9.17
CA HIS A 110 16.75 7.37 -8.80
C HIS A 110 17.88 6.34 -8.61
N PRO A 111 19.15 6.71 -8.83
CA PRO A 111 20.29 5.87 -8.50
C PRO A 111 20.25 5.28 -7.08
N GLN A 112 20.70 4.04 -6.91
CA GLN A 112 20.59 3.29 -5.65
C GLN A 112 21.23 3.99 -4.44
N ASP A 113 22.34 4.68 -4.65
CA ASP A 113 23.02 5.51 -3.66
C ASP A 113 22.14 6.68 -3.21
N GLN A 114 21.46 7.37 -4.13
CA GLN A 114 20.51 8.42 -3.80
C GLN A 114 19.28 7.87 -3.06
N VAL A 115 18.76 6.71 -3.45
CA VAL A 115 17.66 6.02 -2.73
C VAL A 115 18.06 5.71 -1.29
N LEU A 116 19.28 5.22 -1.07
CA LEU A 116 19.79 4.92 0.28
C LEU A 116 20.08 6.18 1.10
N GLU A 117 20.56 7.27 0.50
CA GLU A 117 20.73 8.55 1.17
C GLU A 117 19.38 9.13 1.61
N HIS A 118 18.39 9.10 0.73
CA HIS A 118 17.01 9.50 1.03
C HIS A 118 16.40 8.65 2.15
N LEU A 119 16.65 7.34 2.14
CA LEU A 119 16.26 6.42 3.20
C LEU A 119 16.91 6.78 4.53
N ALA A 120 18.22 7.06 4.54
CA ALA A 120 18.96 7.43 5.74
C ALA A 120 18.41 8.71 6.37
N GLU A 121 18.16 9.75 5.56
CA GLU A 121 17.63 11.01 6.08
C GLU A 121 16.19 10.86 6.57
N SER A 122 15.36 10.11 5.85
CA SER A 122 13.99 9.79 6.29
C SER A 122 13.97 9.04 7.62
N ALA A 123 14.90 8.09 7.81
CA ALA A 123 15.07 7.35 9.06
C ALA A 123 15.46 8.26 10.23
N ARG A 124 16.38 9.22 10.02
CA ARG A 124 16.75 10.21 11.04
C ARG A 124 15.57 11.09 11.44
N GLN A 125 14.76 11.54 10.48
CA GLN A 125 13.59 12.36 10.77
C GLN A 125 12.51 11.54 11.52
N ALA A 126 12.28 10.29 11.13
CA ALA A 126 11.39 9.39 11.85
C ALA A 126 11.86 9.14 13.30
N GLU A 127 13.17 8.95 13.52
CA GLU A 127 13.75 8.76 14.85
C GLU A 127 13.54 9.98 15.76
N ARG A 128 13.68 11.19 15.23
CA ARG A 128 13.43 12.43 16.00
C ARG A 128 11.99 12.58 16.48
N LEU A 129 11.04 11.98 15.77
CA LEU A 129 9.60 12.05 16.09
C LEU A 129 9.10 10.89 16.94
N ARG A 130 9.91 9.84 17.10
CA ARG A 130 9.51 8.59 17.77
C ARG A 130 9.51 8.74 19.28
N HIS A 131 8.45 8.25 19.92
CA HIS A 131 8.33 8.10 21.37
C HIS A 131 7.95 6.66 21.72
N GLY A 132 8.96 5.79 21.79
CA GLY A 132 8.78 4.36 22.04
C GLY A 132 8.50 3.59 20.75
N ASP A 133 7.40 2.83 20.72
CA ASP A 133 7.00 1.94 19.62
C ASP A 133 5.90 2.56 18.72
N ASP A 134 5.61 3.85 18.86
CA ASP A 134 4.57 4.56 18.09
C ASP A 134 4.92 4.75 16.61
N VAL A 135 6.22 4.84 16.27
CA VAL A 135 6.74 4.94 14.91
C VAL A 135 7.48 3.66 14.52
N LYS A 136 7.21 3.16 13.31
CA LYS A 136 7.95 2.09 12.63
C LYS A 136 8.49 2.63 11.32
N PHE A 137 9.67 2.21 10.93
CA PHE A 137 10.28 2.66 9.69
C PHE A 137 10.20 1.56 8.62
N VAL A 138 9.71 1.92 7.44
CA VAL A 138 9.58 1.03 6.30
C VAL A 138 10.75 1.32 5.36
N ALA A 139 11.66 0.37 5.21
CA ALA A 139 12.87 0.44 4.39
C ALA A 139 12.56 0.34 2.88
N GLY A 140 11.57 1.12 2.43
CA GLY A 140 11.07 1.16 1.06
C GLY A 140 9.90 0.25 0.76
N CYS A 141 9.45 0.34 -0.49
CA CYS A 141 8.26 -0.28 -1.04
C CYS A 141 8.66 -0.88 -2.39
N GLU A 142 8.37 -2.14 -2.63
CA GLU A 142 8.50 -2.83 -3.93
C GLU A 142 9.76 -2.45 -4.72
N HIS A 143 10.93 -2.52 -4.08
CA HIS A 143 12.22 -2.15 -4.66
C HIS A 143 12.52 -2.92 -5.95
N LEU A 144 11.95 -4.12 -6.13
CA LEU A 144 12.01 -4.85 -7.40
C LEU A 144 11.54 -3.99 -8.59
N LEU A 145 10.51 -3.17 -8.38
CA LEU A 145 9.89 -2.32 -9.39
C LEU A 145 10.40 -0.88 -9.37
N PHE A 146 10.63 -0.29 -8.21
CA PHE A 146 10.87 1.16 -8.12
C PHE A 146 12.34 1.56 -8.07
N THR A 147 13.27 0.60 -7.95
CA THR A 147 14.71 0.89 -7.85
C THR A 147 15.48 0.44 -9.10
N PRO A 148 16.13 1.38 -9.82
CA PRO A 148 17.00 1.07 -10.94
C PRO A 148 18.11 0.06 -10.62
N GLY A 149 18.48 -0.73 -11.64
CA GLY A 149 19.57 -1.70 -11.56
C GLY A 149 19.18 -3.07 -10.98
N ILE A 150 17.92 -3.30 -10.59
CA ILE A 150 17.42 -4.61 -10.16
C ILE A 150 16.78 -5.34 -11.35
N VAL A 151 15.63 -4.84 -11.82
CA VAL A 151 14.96 -5.26 -13.08
C VAL A 151 15.41 -4.32 -14.21
N PRO A 152 15.65 -4.82 -15.45
CA PRO A 152 15.99 -3.96 -16.59
C PRO A 152 14.86 -2.98 -16.95
N GLY A 153 15.20 -1.70 -17.14
CA GLY A 153 14.28 -0.62 -17.52
C GLY A 153 14.66 0.69 -16.83
N GLU A 154 14.58 1.80 -17.56
CA GLU A 154 14.94 3.13 -17.06
C GLU A 154 13.87 3.66 -16.09
N THR A 155 12.61 3.41 -16.41
CA THR A 155 11.45 3.80 -15.59
C THR A 155 10.80 2.61 -14.90
N TYR A 156 10.05 2.85 -13.82
CA TYR A 156 9.30 1.76 -13.18
C TYR A 156 8.26 1.12 -14.12
N LEU A 157 7.65 1.91 -15.02
CA LEU A 157 6.72 1.42 -16.04
C LEU A 157 7.42 0.48 -17.02
N GLU A 158 8.61 0.83 -17.50
CA GLU A 158 9.43 -0.06 -18.33
C GLU A 158 9.80 -1.33 -17.60
N ARG A 159 10.20 -1.24 -16.32
CA ARG A 159 10.53 -2.43 -15.52
C ARG A 159 9.33 -3.36 -15.38
N ILE A 160 8.13 -2.83 -15.14
CA ILE A 160 6.87 -3.61 -15.14
C ILE A 160 6.65 -4.27 -16.51
N ALA A 161 6.76 -3.53 -17.60
CA ALA A 161 6.56 -4.05 -18.96
C ALA A 161 7.56 -5.17 -19.30
N ASN A 162 8.81 -5.01 -18.87
CA ASN A 162 9.89 -5.96 -19.12
C ASN A 162 9.77 -7.26 -18.32
N MET A 163 9.08 -7.28 -17.17
CA MET A 163 8.95 -8.51 -16.36
C MET A 163 8.42 -9.71 -17.18
N GLY A 164 7.51 -9.47 -18.13
CA GLY A 164 6.94 -10.51 -18.98
C GLY A 164 7.88 -11.04 -20.06
N THR A 165 8.98 -10.34 -20.36
CA THR A 165 9.92 -10.66 -21.44
C THR A 165 11.26 -11.19 -20.92
N ILE A 166 11.51 -11.11 -19.60
CA ILE A 166 12.75 -11.59 -18.96
C ILE A 166 12.81 -13.13 -19.02
N PRO A 167 13.89 -13.71 -19.57
CA PRO A 167 14.09 -15.16 -19.58
C PRO A 167 14.14 -15.75 -18.16
N PRO A 168 13.55 -16.94 -17.92
CA PRO A 168 13.55 -17.62 -16.61
C PRO A 168 14.93 -17.69 -15.93
N GLU A 169 15.99 -17.89 -16.69
CA GLU A 169 17.38 -18.02 -16.25
C GLU A 169 18.01 -16.72 -15.71
N GLU A 170 17.44 -15.56 -16.02
CA GLU A 170 17.92 -14.26 -15.51
C GLU A 170 17.31 -13.88 -14.16
N TRP A 171 16.16 -14.48 -13.80
CA TRP A 171 15.48 -14.20 -12.53
C TRP A 171 16.32 -14.46 -11.28
N PRO A 172 17.12 -15.54 -11.17
CA PRO A 172 18.01 -15.72 -10.02
C PRO A 172 18.94 -14.53 -9.79
N LYS A 173 19.56 -14.00 -10.86
CA LYS A 173 20.46 -12.84 -10.77
C LYS A 173 19.71 -11.56 -10.37
N ILE A 174 18.49 -11.36 -10.88
CA ILE A 174 17.63 -10.23 -10.49
C ILE A 174 17.30 -10.32 -8.99
N MET A 175 16.99 -11.51 -8.49
CA MET A 175 16.69 -11.73 -7.08
C MET A 175 17.93 -11.55 -6.20
N ASP A 176 19.12 -11.93 -6.66
CA ASP A 176 20.38 -11.65 -5.97
C ASP A 176 20.65 -10.14 -5.86
N ARG A 177 20.37 -9.38 -6.94
CA ARG A 177 20.48 -7.90 -6.92
C ARG A 177 19.50 -7.28 -5.93
N LEU A 178 18.25 -7.75 -5.92
CA LEU A 178 17.25 -7.30 -4.94
C LEU A 178 17.71 -7.61 -3.51
N ALA A 179 18.14 -8.85 -3.23
CA ALA A 179 18.61 -9.25 -1.91
C ALA A 179 19.80 -8.39 -1.44
N GLY A 180 20.77 -8.14 -2.32
CA GLY A 180 21.91 -7.27 -2.03
C GLY A 180 21.50 -5.83 -1.74
N PHE A 181 20.53 -5.30 -2.48
CA PHE A 181 19.99 -3.96 -2.22
C PHE A 181 19.22 -3.90 -0.89
N LEU A 182 18.36 -4.88 -0.60
CA LEU A 182 17.59 -4.93 0.64
C LEU A 182 18.49 -5.05 1.88
N ALA A 183 19.60 -5.79 1.79
CA ALA A 183 20.60 -5.85 2.86
C ALA A 183 21.19 -4.47 3.18
N ARG A 184 21.56 -3.70 2.14
CA ARG A 184 22.04 -2.32 2.29
C ARG A 184 20.97 -1.38 2.85
N ALA A 185 19.73 -1.48 2.35
CA ALA A 185 18.61 -0.67 2.82
C ALA A 185 18.30 -0.94 4.31
N ALA A 186 18.28 -2.21 4.72
CA ALA A 186 18.11 -2.59 6.13
C ALA A 186 19.24 -2.05 7.00
N GLU A 187 20.50 -2.19 6.57
CA GLU A 187 21.66 -1.64 7.28
C GLU A 187 21.56 -0.11 7.46
N VAL A 188 21.22 0.61 6.40
CA VAL A 188 21.03 2.07 6.44
C VAL A 188 19.90 2.45 7.41
N ALA A 189 18.76 1.76 7.35
CA ALA A 189 17.66 1.99 8.28
C ALA A 189 18.09 1.76 9.74
N ARG A 190 18.75 0.64 10.03
CA ARG A 190 19.23 0.29 11.38
C ARG A 190 20.23 1.30 11.95
N ARG A 191 21.13 1.81 11.12
CA ARG A 191 22.13 2.80 11.55
C ARG A 191 21.51 4.15 11.95
N ASN A 192 20.31 4.47 11.44
CA ASN A 192 19.70 5.78 11.60
C ASN A 192 18.38 5.76 12.40
N PHE A 193 17.81 4.59 12.68
CA PHE A 193 16.55 4.44 13.40
C PHE A 193 16.62 3.27 14.39
N SER A 194 16.31 3.56 15.66
CA SER A 194 16.44 2.58 16.76
C SER A 194 15.13 1.85 17.08
N GLY A 195 14.02 2.22 16.44
CA GLY A 195 12.75 1.51 16.54
C GLY A 195 12.66 0.28 15.63
N ARG A 196 11.45 -0.26 15.50
CA ARG A 196 11.21 -1.42 14.62
C ARG A 196 11.22 -1.03 13.14
N ILE A 197 11.92 -1.81 12.33
CA ILE A 197 11.92 -1.64 10.88
C ILE A 197 11.22 -2.80 10.17
N THR A 198 10.72 -2.51 8.99
CA THR A 198 10.11 -3.45 8.05
C THR A 198 10.47 -3.06 6.63
N TYR A 199 10.04 -3.84 5.66
CA TYR A 199 10.02 -3.50 4.24
C TYR A 199 8.61 -3.78 3.70
N ALA A 200 8.17 -3.09 2.65
CA ALA A 200 6.90 -3.34 1.97
C ALA A 200 7.16 -4.16 0.71
N SER A 201 7.04 -5.48 0.82
CA SER A 201 7.34 -6.39 -0.29
C SER A 201 6.11 -6.69 -1.14
N ILE A 202 6.30 -6.90 -2.44
CA ILE A 202 5.27 -7.46 -3.32
C ILE A 202 4.89 -8.86 -2.80
N GLY A 203 3.68 -9.03 -2.30
CA GLY A 203 3.24 -10.25 -1.61
C GLY A 203 3.47 -11.52 -2.44
N GLY A 204 4.44 -12.35 -2.01
CA GLY A 204 4.75 -13.66 -2.58
C GLY A 204 5.64 -13.65 -3.82
N ALA A 205 6.10 -12.47 -4.28
CA ALA A 205 6.97 -12.34 -5.46
C ALA A 205 8.45 -12.09 -5.10
N GLU A 206 8.72 -11.47 -3.96
CA GLU A 206 10.08 -11.10 -3.54
C GLU A 206 10.63 -12.07 -2.47
N PRO A 207 11.82 -12.68 -2.67
CA PRO A 207 12.44 -13.59 -1.70
C PRO A 207 13.18 -12.80 -0.61
N VAL A 208 12.44 -12.01 0.16
CA VAL A 208 13.01 -11.15 1.23
C VAL A 208 13.59 -12.02 2.35
N ASP A 209 14.84 -11.75 2.74
CA ASP A 209 15.39 -12.25 4.01
C ASP A 209 14.81 -11.44 5.17
N TRP A 210 13.74 -11.97 5.76
CA TRP A 210 13.08 -11.32 6.86
C TRP A 210 13.91 -11.28 8.14
N ASN A 211 15.07 -11.95 8.23
CA ASN A 211 15.97 -11.80 9.38
C ASN A 211 16.54 -10.38 9.51
N LEU A 212 16.60 -9.62 8.42
CA LEU A 212 17.05 -8.23 8.39
C LEU A 212 16.06 -7.26 9.07
N PHE A 213 14.79 -7.65 9.19
CA PHE A 213 13.68 -6.78 9.63
C PHE A 213 13.00 -7.32 10.90
N ASP A 214 12.26 -6.48 11.63
CA ASP A 214 11.54 -6.90 12.84
C ASP A 214 10.11 -7.38 12.55
N ILE A 215 9.58 -6.95 11.41
CA ILE A 215 8.19 -7.16 10.98
C ILE A 215 8.24 -7.67 9.54
N VAL A 216 7.34 -8.60 9.23
CA VAL A 216 7.06 -9.01 7.84
C VAL A 216 6.04 -8.04 7.28
N GLY A 217 6.47 -7.15 6.38
CA GLY A 217 5.62 -6.14 5.75
C GLY A 217 5.31 -6.49 4.30
N ILE A 218 4.05 -6.53 3.92
CA ILE A 218 3.64 -6.94 2.56
C ILE A 218 2.62 -5.99 1.96
N ASP A 219 2.74 -5.78 0.66
CA ASP A 219 1.74 -5.17 -0.19
C ASP A 219 0.94 -6.29 -0.86
N TYR A 220 -0.34 -6.40 -0.50
CA TYR A 220 -1.16 -7.61 -0.68
C TYR A 220 -2.30 -7.37 -1.66
N TYR A 221 -2.04 -7.67 -2.93
CA TYR A 221 -2.98 -7.58 -4.04
C TYR A 221 -3.38 -8.89 -4.77
N PRO A 222 -3.02 -10.12 -4.34
CA PRO A 222 -3.58 -11.31 -4.95
C PRO A 222 -5.11 -11.38 -4.87
N TYR A 223 -5.74 -11.95 -5.90
CA TYR A 223 -7.17 -12.29 -5.87
C TYR A 223 -7.38 -13.80 -5.76
N PHE A 224 -8.13 -14.23 -4.74
CA PHE A 224 -8.60 -15.61 -4.59
C PHE A 224 -10.13 -15.71 -4.53
N ALA A 225 -10.64 -16.84 -5.00
CA ALA A 225 -12.07 -17.11 -5.04
C ALA A 225 -12.63 -17.31 -3.62
N THR A 226 -11.86 -17.93 -2.73
CA THR A 226 -12.32 -18.31 -1.39
C THR A 226 -11.47 -17.70 -0.26
N ASP A 227 -12.08 -17.47 0.91
CA ASP A 227 -11.39 -16.96 2.11
C ASP A 227 -10.31 -17.94 2.61
N ALA A 228 -10.50 -19.24 2.34
CA ALA A 228 -9.54 -20.30 2.68
C ALA A 228 -8.24 -20.19 1.87
N GLU A 229 -8.31 -19.83 0.58
CA GLU A 229 -7.13 -19.62 -0.26
C GLU A 229 -6.31 -18.42 0.22
N TYR A 230 -6.95 -17.31 0.59
CA TYR A 230 -6.28 -16.18 1.22
C TYR A 230 -5.60 -16.58 2.54
N THR A 231 -6.31 -17.32 3.39
CA THR A 231 -5.77 -17.75 4.69
C THR A 231 -4.56 -18.68 4.50
N LYS A 232 -4.61 -19.58 3.52
CA LYS A 232 -3.49 -20.47 3.16
C LYS A 232 -2.28 -19.69 2.66
N ASP A 233 -2.50 -18.70 1.81
CA ASP A 233 -1.43 -17.83 1.28
C ASP A 233 -0.74 -17.07 2.41
N LEU A 234 -1.53 -16.39 3.25
CA LEU A 234 -1.03 -15.61 4.39
C LEU A 234 -0.31 -16.47 5.44
N ALA A 235 -0.68 -17.74 5.59
CA ALA A 235 -0.04 -18.65 6.54
C ALA A 235 1.45 -18.87 6.22
N HIS A 236 1.88 -18.70 4.97
CA HIS A 236 3.29 -18.84 4.59
C HIS A 236 4.20 -17.86 5.34
N TYR A 237 3.74 -16.64 5.62
CA TYR A 237 4.52 -15.62 6.30
C TYR A 237 4.79 -15.93 7.78
N ARG A 238 3.99 -16.83 8.38
CA ARG A 238 4.16 -17.22 9.80
C ARG A 238 5.44 -18.01 10.07
N LYS A 239 6.05 -18.59 9.03
CA LYS A 239 7.32 -19.35 9.15
C LYS A 239 8.45 -18.54 9.79
N TRP A 240 8.38 -17.21 9.71
CA TRP A 240 9.39 -16.29 10.26
C TRP A 240 9.23 -16.00 11.75
N ASN A 241 8.13 -16.45 12.38
CA ASN A 241 7.83 -16.16 13.78
C ASN A 241 7.91 -14.66 14.16
N LYS A 242 7.52 -13.80 13.22
CA LYS A 242 7.50 -12.33 13.34
C LYS A 242 6.09 -11.80 13.10
N PRO A 243 5.73 -10.62 13.66
CA PRO A 243 4.47 -9.97 13.32
C PRO A 243 4.38 -9.72 11.81
N VAL A 244 3.22 -10.01 11.23
CA VAL A 244 2.93 -9.72 9.82
C VAL A 244 2.03 -8.49 9.74
N VAL A 245 2.39 -7.52 8.91
CA VAL A 245 1.62 -6.30 8.64
C VAL A 245 1.40 -6.20 7.14
N VAL A 246 0.14 -6.02 6.74
CA VAL A 246 -0.21 -5.67 5.36
C VAL A 246 -0.12 -4.15 5.25
N LEU A 247 0.95 -3.65 4.64
CA LEU A 247 1.24 -2.22 4.52
C LEU A 247 0.41 -1.57 3.42
N GLU A 248 0.00 -2.34 2.42
CA GLU A 248 -0.96 -1.94 1.39
C GLU A 248 -1.88 -3.10 0.99
N PHE A 249 -3.17 -2.80 0.85
CA PHE A 249 -4.12 -3.63 0.11
C PHE A 249 -5.28 -2.75 -0.35
N GLY A 250 -5.97 -3.16 -1.41
CA GLY A 250 -7.16 -2.43 -1.84
C GLY A 250 -7.72 -2.94 -3.15
N SER A 251 -8.64 -2.17 -3.71
CA SER A 251 -9.19 -2.36 -5.05
C SER A 251 -9.49 -1.00 -5.66
N CYS A 252 -9.37 -0.90 -6.97
CA CYS A 252 -9.94 0.21 -7.74
C CYS A 252 -11.48 0.19 -7.71
N THR A 253 -12.09 1.20 -8.34
CA THR A 253 -13.53 1.50 -8.21
C THR A 253 -14.33 1.14 -9.46
N PHE A 254 -14.11 -0.05 -10.05
CA PHE A 254 -14.82 -0.53 -11.24
C PHE A 254 -15.12 -2.03 -11.18
N THR A 255 -16.04 -2.51 -12.02
CA THR A 255 -16.40 -3.93 -12.07
C THR A 255 -15.24 -4.80 -12.54
N GLY A 256 -14.79 -5.74 -11.70
CA GLY A 256 -13.62 -6.59 -11.92
C GLY A 256 -12.32 -6.05 -11.32
N ALA A 257 -12.36 -4.88 -10.66
CA ALA A 257 -11.18 -4.27 -10.04
C ALA A 257 -10.53 -5.16 -8.99
N ALA A 258 -11.33 -5.90 -8.20
CA ALA A 258 -10.78 -6.79 -7.19
C ALA A 258 -9.91 -7.89 -7.81
N ARG A 259 -10.28 -8.39 -8.99
CA ARG A 259 -9.50 -9.39 -9.73
C ARG A 259 -8.27 -8.80 -10.42
N ALA A 260 -8.34 -7.53 -10.84
CA ALA A 260 -7.21 -6.82 -11.43
C ALA A 260 -6.06 -6.60 -10.42
N GLY A 261 -6.35 -6.65 -9.11
CA GLY A 261 -5.33 -6.63 -8.06
C GLY A 261 -4.51 -5.34 -8.12
N GLY A 262 -3.18 -5.46 -8.07
CA GLY A 262 -2.23 -4.33 -8.05
C GLY A 262 -2.12 -3.61 -9.40
N MET A 263 -2.70 -4.17 -10.46
CA MET A 263 -2.74 -3.57 -11.81
C MET A 263 -4.09 -2.92 -12.11
N GLY A 264 -4.98 -2.77 -11.12
CA GLY A 264 -6.29 -2.15 -11.31
C GLY A 264 -6.22 -0.69 -11.77
N TRP A 265 -5.10 0.01 -11.58
CA TRP A 265 -4.93 1.39 -12.02
C TRP A 265 -4.72 1.53 -13.54
N ASP A 266 -4.31 0.46 -14.24
CA ASP A 266 -3.98 0.47 -15.68
C ASP A 266 -5.23 0.44 -16.59
N ILE A 267 -6.20 1.30 -16.26
CA ILE A 267 -7.42 1.52 -17.03
C ILE A 267 -7.48 2.92 -17.64
N VAL A 268 -6.55 3.80 -17.27
CA VAL A 268 -6.37 5.11 -17.89
C VAL A 268 -5.47 4.93 -19.12
N ASP A 269 -5.93 5.42 -20.26
CA ASP A 269 -5.17 5.56 -21.48
C ASP A 269 -4.50 6.94 -21.47
N TYR A 270 -3.20 6.94 -21.17
CA TYR A 270 -2.37 8.14 -21.16
C TYR A 270 -1.80 8.51 -22.55
N GLU A 271 -2.06 7.70 -23.59
CA GLU A 271 -1.67 8.05 -24.97
C GLU A 271 -2.67 9.03 -25.61
N GLN A 272 -3.88 9.12 -25.06
CA GLN A 272 -4.89 10.11 -25.47
C GLN A 272 -4.67 11.47 -24.81
N ILE A 273 -5.05 12.55 -25.50
CA ILE A 273 -4.96 13.92 -25.00
C ILE A 273 -6.36 14.57 -25.06
N PRO A 274 -6.99 14.87 -23.91
CA PRO A 274 -6.57 14.46 -22.56
C PRO A 274 -6.69 12.94 -22.36
N PRO A 275 -6.01 12.37 -21.35
CA PRO A 275 -6.12 10.96 -20.99
C PRO A 275 -7.57 10.52 -20.80
N ARG A 276 -7.87 9.24 -21.00
CA ARG A 276 -9.25 8.73 -20.87
C ARG A 276 -9.31 7.37 -20.21
N ILE A 277 -10.39 7.07 -19.51
CA ILE A 277 -10.70 5.69 -19.12
C ILE A 277 -10.91 4.87 -20.40
N LYS A 278 -10.17 3.76 -20.53
CA LYS A 278 -10.30 2.80 -21.62
C LYS A 278 -11.77 2.33 -21.73
N PRO A 279 -12.32 2.07 -22.94
CA PRO A 279 -13.71 1.63 -23.07
C PRO A 279 -14.00 0.32 -22.31
N GLY A 280 -15.23 0.17 -21.81
CA GLY A 280 -15.71 -1.07 -21.19
C GLY A 280 -15.58 -1.15 -19.67
N TYR A 281 -14.92 -0.19 -19.03
CA TYR A 281 -14.91 -0.07 -17.57
C TYR A 281 -16.16 0.65 -17.06
N VAL A 282 -16.76 0.14 -15.98
CA VAL A 282 -17.95 0.70 -15.35
C VAL A 282 -17.69 0.90 -13.85
N ARG A 283 -17.96 2.10 -13.33
CA ARG A 283 -17.76 2.44 -11.91
C ARG A 283 -18.55 1.49 -11.00
N ASN A 284 -17.88 0.95 -9.98
CA ASN A 284 -18.48 0.03 -9.02
C ASN A 284 -17.87 0.19 -7.62
N GLU A 285 -18.44 1.11 -6.83
CA GLU A 285 -18.01 1.31 -5.44
C GLU A 285 -18.38 0.14 -4.51
N ARG A 286 -19.43 -0.62 -4.85
CA ARG A 286 -19.87 -1.78 -4.06
C ARG A 286 -18.82 -2.88 -4.11
N GLU A 287 -18.29 -3.20 -5.29
CA GLU A 287 -17.22 -4.21 -5.44
C GLU A 287 -15.97 -3.83 -4.63
N GLN A 288 -15.53 -2.58 -4.72
CA GLN A 288 -14.43 -2.07 -3.90
C GLN A 288 -14.73 -2.30 -2.42
N ALA A 289 -15.89 -1.82 -1.94
CA ALA A 289 -16.26 -1.89 -0.54
C ALA A 289 -16.38 -3.33 0.00
N ASP A 290 -16.97 -4.24 -0.78
CA ASP A 290 -17.14 -5.64 -0.42
C ASP A 290 -15.78 -6.37 -0.38
N HIS A 291 -14.89 -6.08 -1.32
CA HIS A 291 -13.55 -6.65 -1.35
C HIS A 291 -12.72 -6.21 -0.13
N LEU A 292 -12.73 -4.92 0.21
CA LEU A 292 -12.04 -4.38 1.40
C LEU A 292 -12.58 -5.02 2.69
N ALA A 293 -13.91 -5.10 2.85
CA ALA A 293 -14.54 -5.72 4.01
C ALA A 293 -14.19 -7.21 4.13
N ARG A 294 -14.14 -7.92 3.00
CA ARG A 294 -13.71 -9.32 2.93
C ARG A 294 -12.26 -9.48 3.38
N LEU A 295 -11.32 -8.71 2.82
CA LEU A 295 -9.90 -8.83 3.15
C LEU A 295 -9.62 -8.49 4.62
N LEU A 296 -10.25 -7.44 5.17
CA LEU A 296 -10.12 -7.11 6.59
C LEU A 296 -10.59 -8.24 7.52
N ARG A 297 -11.68 -8.95 7.17
CA ARG A 297 -12.13 -10.13 7.89
C ARG A 297 -11.10 -11.26 7.79
N VAL A 298 -10.60 -11.54 6.59
CA VAL A 298 -9.59 -12.59 6.37
C VAL A 298 -8.31 -12.30 7.14
N PHE A 299 -7.79 -11.06 7.09
CA PHE A 299 -6.62 -10.65 7.85
C PHE A 299 -6.82 -10.80 9.36
N GLY A 300 -8.02 -10.47 9.85
CA GLY A 300 -8.41 -10.71 11.24
C GLY A 300 -8.32 -12.19 11.62
N THR A 301 -8.92 -13.08 10.83
CA THR A 301 -8.86 -14.54 11.03
C THR A 301 -7.44 -15.09 10.89
N ALA A 302 -6.64 -14.52 9.99
CA ALA A 302 -5.25 -14.90 9.77
C ALA A 302 -4.29 -14.34 10.84
N GLY A 303 -4.76 -13.57 11.82
CA GLY A 303 -3.92 -13.03 12.88
C GLY A 303 -2.90 -12.00 12.40
N ILE A 304 -3.19 -11.31 11.29
CA ILE A 304 -2.38 -10.19 10.79
C ILE A 304 -2.41 -9.06 11.82
N ARG A 305 -1.25 -8.48 12.12
CA ARG A 305 -1.08 -7.51 13.21
C ARG A 305 -1.61 -6.12 12.84
N GLY A 306 -1.49 -5.73 11.58
CA GLY A 306 -1.96 -4.47 11.03
C GLY A 306 -2.28 -4.63 9.54
N ALA A 307 -3.28 -3.90 9.05
CA ALA A 307 -3.65 -3.91 7.64
C ALA A 307 -4.07 -2.50 7.23
N HIS A 308 -3.42 -1.93 6.22
CA HIS A 308 -3.63 -0.56 5.78
C HIS A 308 -4.25 -0.52 4.38
N VAL A 309 -5.44 0.08 4.28
CA VAL A 309 -6.10 0.25 2.98
C VAL A 309 -5.31 1.28 2.17
N TYR A 310 -4.81 0.89 1.01
CA TYR A 310 -4.29 1.81 0.01
C TYR A 310 -5.47 2.34 -0.80
N THR A 311 -5.77 3.64 -0.82
CA THR A 311 -5.20 4.75 -0.02
C THR A 311 -6.34 5.61 0.55
N PHE A 312 -6.08 6.58 1.42
CA PHE A 312 -7.13 7.49 1.86
C PHE A 312 -7.71 8.30 0.70
N ILE A 313 -6.86 8.97 -0.08
CA ILE A 313 -7.24 9.95 -1.11
C ILE A 313 -6.22 9.94 -2.24
N ALA A 314 -6.66 10.18 -3.48
CA ALA A 314 -5.81 10.32 -4.66
C ALA A 314 -6.23 11.54 -5.50
N PRO A 315 -5.74 12.75 -5.17
CA PRO A 315 -6.14 13.97 -5.85
C PRO A 315 -5.71 14.04 -7.32
N ASN A 316 -4.68 13.27 -7.72
CA ASN A 316 -4.22 13.09 -9.09
C ASN A 316 -5.20 12.29 -9.97
N LEU A 317 -6.17 11.59 -9.38
CA LEU A 317 -7.20 10.81 -10.06
C LEU A 317 -8.60 11.34 -9.70
N PRO A 318 -8.98 12.55 -10.17
CA PRO A 318 -10.25 13.17 -9.85
C PRO A 318 -11.47 12.41 -10.39
N HIS A 319 -12.58 12.55 -9.68
CA HIS A 319 -13.89 12.09 -10.11
C HIS A 319 -14.51 13.06 -11.10
N HIS A 320 -15.14 12.52 -12.15
CA HIS A 320 -15.97 13.29 -13.07
C HIS A 320 -17.43 12.80 -13.02
N PRO A 321 -18.39 13.60 -12.51
CA PRO A 321 -19.75 13.13 -12.25
C PRO A 321 -20.58 12.88 -13.52
N ALA A 322 -20.29 13.60 -14.61
CA ALA A 322 -21.09 13.57 -15.84
C ALA A 322 -20.44 12.90 -17.06
N ARG A 323 -19.14 12.54 -16.99
CA ARG A 323 -18.36 12.04 -18.13
C ARG A 323 -17.48 10.89 -17.66
N PRO A 324 -17.97 9.64 -17.72
CA PRO A 324 -17.26 8.46 -17.24
C PRO A 324 -15.87 8.27 -17.87
N GLU A 325 -15.68 8.71 -19.12
CA GLU A 325 -14.40 8.66 -19.82
C GLU A 325 -13.31 9.52 -19.17
N TYR A 326 -13.68 10.47 -18.31
CA TYR A 326 -12.76 11.29 -17.50
C TYR A 326 -12.91 11.02 -16.00
N ASP A 327 -13.64 9.97 -15.60
CA ASP A 327 -13.73 9.57 -14.18
C ASP A 327 -12.48 8.80 -13.75
N TYR A 328 -11.34 9.49 -13.67
CA TYR A 328 -10.05 8.90 -13.28
C TYR A 328 -10.09 8.24 -11.89
N ASP A 329 -11.00 8.66 -11.02
CA ASP A 329 -11.24 8.01 -9.72
C ASP A 329 -11.65 6.53 -9.84
N MET A 330 -12.13 6.07 -11.01
CA MET A 330 -12.33 4.64 -11.27
C MET A 330 -11.01 3.85 -11.16
N ALA A 331 -9.89 4.44 -11.59
CA ALA A 331 -8.54 3.87 -11.49
C ALA A 331 -7.90 4.08 -10.10
N SER A 332 -8.59 4.79 -9.20
CA SER A 332 -8.11 5.09 -7.85
C SER A 332 -8.52 3.99 -6.87
N TYR A 333 -7.57 3.63 -6.01
CA TYR A 333 -7.80 2.81 -4.81
C TYR A 333 -8.32 3.63 -3.63
N GLY A 334 -8.47 4.95 -3.78
CA GLY A 334 -8.86 5.87 -2.71
C GLY A 334 -10.17 5.50 -2.02
N LEU A 335 -10.24 5.70 -0.70
CA LEU A 335 -11.45 5.60 0.12
C LEU A 335 -12.42 6.77 -0.12
N VAL A 336 -11.90 7.90 -0.58
CA VAL A 336 -12.69 9.08 -0.96
C VAL A 336 -12.43 9.41 -2.42
N LYS A 337 -13.44 9.96 -3.09
CA LYS A 337 -13.32 10.49 -4.46
C LYS A 337 -13.09 11.99 -4.41
N THR A 338 -12.21 12.52 -5.24
CA THR A 338 -11.88 13.95 -5.24
C THR A 338 -12.63 14.68 -6.34
N LEU A 339 -13.22 15.84 -6.03
CA LEU A 339 -13.83 16.72 -7.03
C LEU A 339 -13.06 18.03 -7.06
N ARG A 340 -12.31 18.23 -8.14
CA ARG A 340 -11.60 19.48 -8.42
C ARG A 340 -12.58 20.53 -8.94
N GLU A 341 -12.37 21.79 -8.56
CA GLU A 341 -13.10 22.92 -9.15
C GLU A 341 -12.86 23.02 -10.66
N ARG A 342 -11.62 22.80 -11.10
CA ARG A 342 -11.22 22.62 -12.50
C ARG A 342 -10.65 21.21 -12.67
N HIS A 343 -11.39 20.35 -13.36
CA HIS A 343 -11.06 18.93 -13.48
C HIS A 343 -9.65 18.68 -14.05
N GLU A 344 -9.31 19.38 -15.13
CA GLU A 344 -8.03 19.23 -15.86
C GLU A 344 -6.82 19.85 -15.13
N ASP A 345 -7.05 20.71 -14.13
CA ASP A 345 -5.97 21.40 -13.41
C ASP A 345 -5.61 20.65 -12.13
N GLU A 346 -4.44 20.01 -12.14
CA GLU A 346 -3.89 19.27 -11.00
C GLU A 346 -3.64 20.10 -9.74
N ASN A 347 -3.47 21.42 -9.90
CA ASN A 347 -3.33 22.35 -8.80
C ASN A 347 -4.67 23.03 -8.44
N SER A 348 -5.78 22.59 -9.03
CA SER A 348 -7.11 23.08 -8.66
C SER A 348 -7.42 22.74 -7.20
N PRO A 349 -8.04 23.67 -6.44
CA PRO A 349 -8.70 23.30 -5.19
C PRO A 349 -9.67 22.13 -5.43
N TYR A 350 -9.80 21.28 -4.41
CA TYR A 350 -10.69 20.11 -4.46
C TYR A 350 -11.34 19.89 -3.11
N ARG A 351 -12.52 19.28 -3.15
CA ARG A 351 -13.15 18.62 -2.00
C ARG A 351 -13.11 17.11 -2.20
N PHE A 352 -13.38 16.35 -1.15
CA PHE A 352 -13.56 14.91 -1.27
C PHE A 352 -14.94 14.48 -0.78
N GLU A 353 -15.47 13.44 -1.41
CA GLU A 353 -16.71 12.78 -1.03
C GLU A 353 -16.41 11.32 -0.65
N ARG A 354 -17.10 10.82 0.38
CA ARG A 354 -16.88 9.45 0.90
C ARG A 354 -17.38 8.43 -0.14
N LYS A 355 -16.56 7.43 -0.48
CA LYS A 355 -17.01 6.26 -1.25
C LYS A 355 -17.68 5.24 -0.33
N GLN A 356 -18.34 4.24 -0.92
CA GLN A 356 -18.85 3.11 -0.14
C GLN A 356 -17.73 2.36 0.60
N SER A 357 -16.52 2.29 0.05
CA SER A 357 -15.35 1.70 0.73
C SER A 357 -14.98 2.40 2.05
N PHE A 358 -15.14 3.73 2.14
CA PHE A 358 -15.00 4.47 3.39
C PHE A 358 -15.96 3.94 4.45
N ALA A 359 -17.25 3.79 4.09
CA ALA A 359 -18.27 3.30 5.00
C ALA A 359 -17.98 1.84 5.44
N ALA A 360 -17.48 1.00 4.53
CA ALA A 360 -17.08 -0.37 4.83
C ALA A 360 -15.96 -0.42 5.88
N LEU A 361 -14.88 0.37 5.70
CA LEU A 361 -13.78 0.45 6.66
C LEU A 361 -14.25 1.01 8.01
N ALA A 362 -15.09 2.04 8.01
CA ALA A 362 -15.63 2.63 9.24
C ALA A 362 -16.48 1.63 10.05
N ARG A 363 -17.38 0.90 9.39
CA ARG A 363 -18.18 -0.17 10.03
C ARG A 363 -17.28 -1.28 10.57
N HIS A 364 -16.30 -1.71 9.77
CA HIS A 364 -15.30 -2.68 10.23
C HIS A 364 -14.59 -2.15 11.47
N ASN A 365 -14.10 -0.92 11.51
CA ASN A 365 -13.41 -0.42 12.69
C ASN A 365 -14.32 -0.24 13.92
N ARG A 366 -15.64 -0.06 13.73
CA ARG A 366 -16.62 0.06 14.82
C ARG A 366 -17.07 -1.25 15.47
N GLY A 367 -16.81 -2.42 14.88
CA GLY A 367 -17.38 -3.67 15.41
C GLY A 367 -18.65 -4.13 14.71
N GLN A 368 -19.12 -3.39 13.72
CA GLN A 368 -20.42 -3.62 13.08
C GLN A 368 -20.23 -4.60 11.91
N ALA A 369 -20.48 -5.89 12.14
CA ALA A 369 -20.55 -6.89 11.08
C ALA A 369 -21.96 -6.85 10.44
N GLY A 370 -22.07 -6.50 9.17
CA GLY A 370 -23.36 -6.45 8.47
C GLY A 370 -23.24 -6.09 7.00
N ILE A 371 -24.07 -6.76 6.18
CA ILE A 371 -24.24 -6.57 4.73
C ILE A 371 -24.58 -5.10 4.43
N PHE A 372 -24.10 -4.57 3.31
CA PHE A 372 -24.51 -3.25 2.81
C PHE A 372 -26.01 -3.22 2.51
N THR A 373 -26.82 -2.88 3.50
CA THR A 373 -28.24 -2.59 3.32
C THR A 373 -28.49 -1.13 3.70
N GLU A 374 -27.94 -0.19 2.92
CA GLU A 374 -28.54 1.16 2.80
C GLU A 374 -27.88 1.94 1.65
N PRO A 375 -28.66 2.67 0.83
CA PRO A 375 -28.12 3.65 -0.10
C PRO A 375 -27.50 4.81 0.68
N ALA A 376 -26.47 5.44 0.11
CA ALA A 376 -25.86 6.64 0.68
C ALA A 376 -26.93 7.72 0.85
N GLN A 377 -27.15 8.18 2.09
CA GLN A 377 -27.80 9.47 2.30
C GLN A 377 -26.83 10.55 1.81
N GLU A 378 -27.20 11.22 0.72
CA GLU A 378 -26.65 12.51 0.34
C GLU A 378 -26.88 13.46 1.52
N THR A 379 -25.84 13.71 2.29
CA THR A 379 -25.84 14.80 3.26
C THR A 379 -25.44 16.05 2.49
N GLY A 380 -26.45 16.75 1.97
CA GLY A 380 -26.32 18.13 1.56
C GLY A 380 -26.17 19.01 2.80
N GLN A 381 -24.97 19.55 3.01
CA GLN A 381 -24.67 20.93 3.41
C GLN A 381 -23.16 21.10 3.58
#